data_AF-A0A3D1UW13-F1
#
_entry.id   AF-A0A3D1UW13-F1
#
_cell.length_a   1.000
_cell.length_b   1.000
_cell.length_c   1.000
_cell.angle_alpha   90.00
_cell.angle_beta   90.00
_cell.angle_gamma   90.00
#
_symmetry.space_group_name_H-M   'P 1'
#
loop_
_entity.id
_entity.type
_entity.pdbx_description
1 polymer ?
#
loop_
_entity_poly.entity_id
_entity_poly.type
_entity_poly.pdbx_seq_one_letter_code
_entity_poly.pdbx_strand_id
1 'polypeptide(L)'
;MKYQKNKSGMIDKVKRSFLRMTSPFEFGASRKSDSLAFMNFPPEMAQRDAAYCCALKLLKVNMFSHTDEERRGIYSLAEALIGISLEKAEKIYRAGRNERRPLEYLEMIRFMTLVRNLLGTLSDLADYQYYIDQSEDGIAGFFGNKVINNFKISDGTFSNSEIGIYNLLIGMLDDAESTILASQAQTRKLLTKSEMERYEKAYAAYLSIFEKLDPKDPRFTAGR
;
A
#
# COMPACT_ATOMS: atom_id res chain seq x y z
N MET A 1 -30.24 -38.54 -68.44
CA MET A 1 -29.73 -39.04 -67.14
C MET A 1 -28.29 -38.61 -67.02
N LYS A 2 -27.77 -37.87 -66.03
CA LYS A 2 -28.21 -37.57 -64.66
C LYS A 2 -27.78 -36.14 -64.32
N TYR A 3 -28.75 -35.35 -63.87
CA TYR A 3 -28.52 -34.30 -62.88
C TYR A 3 -27.84 -34.90 -61.65
N GLN A 4 -26.90 -34.15 -61.06
CA GLN A 4 -26.51 -34.10 -59.64
C GLN A 4 -24.98 -34.06 -59.48
N LYS A 5 -24.41 -32.84 -59.46
CA LYS A 5 -23.12 -32.61 -58.78
C LYS A 5 -22.93 -31.23 -58.14
N ASN A 6 -23.99 -30.41 -58.05
CA ASN A 6 -23.90 -29.04 -57.50
C ASN A 6 -24.76 -28.77 -56.25
N LYS A 7 -25.31 -29.81 -55.59
CA LYS A 7 -26.16 -29.61 -54.39
C LYS A 7 -25.41 -29.65 -53.05
N SER A 8 -24.18 -30.18 -52.96
CA SER A 8 -23.47 -30.22 -51.66
C SER A 8 -22.90 -28.86 -51.26
N GLY A 9 -22.35 -28.09 -52.22
CA GLY A 9 -21.74 -26.79 -51.94
C GLY A 9 -22.71 -25.70 -51.48
N MET A 10 -23.98 -25.78 -51.87
CA MET A 10 -25.01 -24.82 -51.45
C MET A 10 -25.51 -25.11 -50.03
N ILE A 11 -25.66 -26.40 -49.67
CA ILE A 11 -26.01 -26.81 -48.31
C ILE A 11 -24.87 -26.49 -47.34
N ASP A 12 -23.60 -26.65 -47.75
CA ASP A 12 -22.45 -26.28 -46.92
C ASP A 12 -22.26 -24.75 -46.76
N LYS A 13 -22.69 -23.96 -47.75
CA LYS A 13 -22.76 -22.49 -47.62
C LYS A 13 -23.90 -22.06 -46.70
N VAL A 14 -25.06 -22.70 -46.82
CA VAL A 14 -26.23 -22.42 -45.97
C VAL A 14 -25.96 -22.85 -44.52
N LYS A 15 -25.33 -24.02 -44.29
CA LYS A 15 -24.85 -24.43 -42.95
C LYS A 15 -23.84 -23.45 -42.37
N ARG A 16 -22.89 -22.93 -43.16
CA ARG A 16 -21.94 -21.90 -42.72
C ARG A 16 -22.62 -20.55 -42.42
N SER A 17 -23.68 -20.19 -43.14
CA SER A 17 -24.47 -18.99 -42.85
C SER A 17 -25.38 -19.16 -41.63
N PHE A 18 -25.98 -20.34 -41.42
CA PHE A 18 -26.79 -20.62 -40.22
C PHE A 18 -25.94 -20.76 -38.95
N LEU A 19 -24.74 -21.37 -39.03
CA LEU A 19 -23.76 -21.38 -37.94
C LEU A 19 -23.21 -19.98 -37.60
N ARG A 20 -23.31 -19.02 -38.53
CA ARG A 20 -22.99 -17.60 -38.29
C ARG A 20 -24.19 -16.79 -37.79
N MET A 21 -25.42 -17.32 -37.87
CA MET A 21 -26.65 -16.65 -37.43
C MET A 21 -27.18 -17.16 -36.09
N THR A 22 -26.63 -18.26 -35.56
CA THR A 22 -26.78 -18.60 -34.15
C THR A 22 -25.86 -17.71 -33.32
N SER A 23 -26.47 -16.78 -32.59
CA SER A 23 -25.90 -15.93 -31.53
C SER A 23 -25.07 -14.70 -31.98
N PRO A 24 -25.68 -13.51 -32.02
CA PRO A 24 -24.98 -12.22 -31.91
C PRO A 24 -24.23 -12.03 -30.57
N PHE A 25 -24.27 -13.02 -29.66
CA PHE A 25 -23.63 -12.98 -28.36
C PHE A 25 -22.24 -13.65 -28.32
N GLU A 26 -21.76 -14.28 -29.40
CA GLU A 26 -20.50 -15.03 -29.40
C GLU A 26 -19.40 -14.48 -30.32
N PHE A 27 -19.54 -13.26 -30.84
CA PHE A 27 -18.43 -12.56 -31.48
C PHE A 27 -17.77 -11.57 -30.52
N GLY A 28 -16.62 -11.99 -29.97
CA GLY A 28 -15.53 -11.05 -29.72
C GLY A 28 -15.71 -10.11 -28.53
N ALA A 29 -16.24 -10.59 -27.42
CA ALA A 29 -15.77 -10.16 -26.12
C ALA A 29 -16.22 -11.23 -25.12
N SER A 30 -15.31 -12.09 -24.67
CA SER A 30 -15.37 -12.35 -23.24
C SER A 30 -15.02 -11.01 -22.60
N ARG A 31 -16.03 -10.12 -22.45
CA ARG A 31 -16.14 -9.43 -21.18
C ARG A 31 -16.31 -10.59 -20.20
N LYS A 32 -15.19 -11.21 -19.80
CA LYS A 32 -15.08 -11.74 -18.45
C LYS A 32 -15.75 -10.65 -17.66
N SER A 33 -16.90 -10.92 -17.07
CA SER A 33 -17.57 -9.97 -16.20
C SER A 33 -16.44 -9.37 -15.38
N ASP A 34 -16.05 -8.12 -15.68
CA ASP A 34 -14.90 -7.50 -15.02
C ASP A 34 -15.32 -7.58 -13.58
N SER A 35 -14.67 -8.48 -12.83
CA SER A 35 -15.14 -8.77 -11.50
C SER A 35 -15.18 -7.42 -10.78
N LEU A 36 -16.14 -7.16 -9.89
CA LEU A 36 -16.18 -5.85 -9.21
C LEU A 36 -14.81 -5.46 -8.61
N ALA A 37 -13.97 -6.46 -8.30
CA ALA A 37 -12.58 -6.31 -7.94
C ALA A 37 -11.68 -5.70 -9.05
N PHE A 38 -11.83 -6.10 -10.32
CA PHE A 38 -11.09 -5.53 -11.45
C PHE A 38 -11.56 -4.12 -11.82
N MET A 39 -12.86 -3.83 -11.72
CA MET A 39 -13.37 -2.47 -11.92
C MET A 39 -12.75 -1.47 -10.94
N ASN A 40 -12.40 -1.89 -9.73
CA ASN A 40 -11.80 -1.04 -8.70
C ASN A 40 -10.27 -1.11 -8.67
N PHE A 41 -9.64 -1.89 -9.55
CA PHE A 41 -8.19 -2.08 -9.53
C PHE A 41 -7.39 -0.78 -9.73
N PRO A 42 -7.72 0.11 -10.69
CA PRO A 42 -6.95 1.34 -10.87
C PRO A 42 -7.04 2.32 -9.68
N PRO A 43 -8.23 2.57 -9.09
CA PRO A 43 -8.33 3.35 -7.85
C PRO A 43 -7.59 2.74 -6.65
N GLU A 44 -7.62 1.41 -6.49
CA GLU A 44 -6.93 0.74 -5.38
C GLU A 44 -5.40 0.83 -5.55
N MET A 45 -4.88 0.68 -6.78
CA MET A 45 -3.47 0.95 -7.10
C MET A 45 -3.08 2.39 -6.80
N ALA A 46 -3.92 3.34 -7.19
CA ALA A 46 -3.68 4.75 -6.96
C ALA A 46 -3.62 5.09 -5.46
N GLN A 47 -4.52 4.52 -4.67
CA GLN A 47 -4.52 4.70 -3.21
C GLN A 47 -3.25 4.13 -2.57
N ARG A 48 -2.83 2.94 -2.99
CA ARG A 48 -1.57 2.32 -2.55
C ARG A 48 -0.38 3.25 -2.82
N ASP A 49 -0.21 3.64 -4.07
CA ASP A 49 0.94 4.42 -4.51
C ASP A 49 0.98 5.80 -3.83
N ALA A 50 -0.18 6.45 -3.68
CA ALA A 50 -0.28 7.73 -2.99
C ALA A 50 0.07 7.62 -1.51
N ALA A 51 -0.45 6.60 -0.81
CA ALA A 51 -0.16 6.37 0.60
C ALA A 51 1.33 6.10 0.83
N TYR A 52 1.94 5.24 -0.01
CA TYR A 52 3.38 4.97 0.04
C TYR A 52 4.21 6.24 -0.20
N CYS A 53 3.86 7.04 -1.21
CA CYS A 53 4.55 8.29 -1.51
C CYS A 53 4.47 9.29 -0.35
N CYS A 54 3.30 9.47 0.25
CA CYS A 54 3.13 10.33 1.42
C CYS A 54 3.92 9.84 2.63
N ALA A 55 3.93 8.53 2.90
CA ALA A 55 4.72 7.96 3.99
C ALA A 55 6.21 8.24 3.80
N LEU A 56 6.76 8.05 2.58
CA LEU A 56 8.15 8.37 2.29
C LEU A 56 8.46 9.85 2.50
N LYS A 57 7.58 10.76 2.06
CA LYS A 57 7.77 12.21 2.27
C LYS A 57 7.83 12.55 3.75
N LEU A 58 6.97 11.95 4.57
CA LEU A 58 6.97 12.15 6.02
C LEU A 58 8.24 11.63 6.68
N LEU A 59 8.76 10.49 6.21
CA LEU A 59 9.96 9.87 6.78
C LEU A 59 11.26 10.52 6.31
N LYS A 60 11.31 11.17 5.15
CA LYS A 60 12.52 11.82 4.63
C LYS A 60 12.77 13.23 5.19
N VAL A 61 12.17 13.57 6.34
CA VAL A 61 12.42 14.83 7.07
C VAL A 61 13.57 14.65 8.08
N ASN A 62 14.05 15.76 8.64
CA ASN A 62 15.04 15.70 9.72
C ASN A 62 14.38 15.26 11.04
N MET A 63 14.15 13.95 11.21
CA MET A 63 13.34 13.38 12.28
C MET A 63 13.79 13.82 13.68
N PHE A 64 15.09 13.82 13.94
CA PHE A 64 15.66 14.16 15.25
C PHE A 64 15.79 15.67 15.51
N SER A 65 15.25 16.52 14.63
CA SER A 65 15.01 17.93 14.95
C SER A 65 13.65 18.17 15.61
N HIS A 66 12.78 17.15 15.63
CA HIS A 66 11.45 17.20 16.23
C HIS A 66 11.45 16.72 17.69
N THR A 67 10.47 17.20 18.45
CA THR A 67 10.18 16.72 19.81
C THR A 67 9.70 15.27 19.79
N ASP A 68 9.78 14.57 20.93
CA ASP A 68 9.38 13.16 21.04
C ASP A 68 7.91 12.96 20.68
N GLU A 69 7.04 13.88 21.10
CA GLU A 69 5.61 13.89 20.75
C GLU A 69 5.39 14.05 19.23
N GLU A 70 6.19 14.88 18.58
CA GLU A 70 6.13 15.08 17.14
C GLU A 70 6.67 13.87 16.38
N ARG A 71 7.81 13.29 16.81
CA ARG A 71 8.37 12.07 16.22
C ARG A 71 7.37 10.92 16.31
N ARG A 72 6.74 10.74 17.47
CA ARG A 72 5.62 9.82 17.67
C ARG A 72 4.53 10.01 16.62
N GLY A 73 3.98 11.22 16.52
CA GLY A 73 2.91 11.51 15.56
C GLY A 73 3.32 11.23 14.10
N ILE A 74 4.56 11.54 13.74
CA ILE A 74 5.10 11.25 12.41
C ILE A 74 5.21 9.75 12.18
N TYR A 75 5.75 8.98 13.13
CA TYR A 75 5.86 7.52 13.02
C TYR A 75 4.49 6.86 12.91
N SER A 76 3.53 7.24 13.75
CA SER A 76 2.18 6.66 13.73
C SER A 76 1.44 6.98 12.43
N LEU A 77 1.55 8.21 11.91
CA LEU A 77 0.96 8.58 10.62
C LEU A 77 1.62 7.85 9.45
N ALA A 78 2.96 7.78 9.43
CA ALA A 78 3.69 7.01 8.43
C ALA A 78 3.30 5.53 8.48
N GLU A 79 3.15 4.96 9.68
CA GLU A 79 2.68 3.59 9.85
C GLU A 79 1.27 3.40 9.29
N ALA A 80 0.34 4.31 9.58
CA ALA A 80 -1.03 4.24 9.08
C ALA A 80 -1.07 4.29 7.53
N LEU A 81 -0.26 5.16 6.92
CA LEU A 81 -0.14 5.26 5.46
C LEU A 81 0.47 4.01 4.84
N ILE A 82 1.53 3.45 5.44
CA ILE A 82 2.08 2.16 5.00
C ILE A 82 1.06 1.04 5.19
N GLY A 83 0.27 1.08 6.27
CA GLY A 83 -0.83 0.14 6.52
C GLY A 83 -1.89 0.17 5.42
N ILE A 84 -2.30 1.37 4.99
CA ILE A 84 -3.19 1.54 3.83
C ILE A 84 -2.53 0.97 2.57
N SER A 85 -1.26 1.32 2.30
CA SER A 85 -0.54 0.79 1.13
C SER A 85 -0.50 -0.74 1.14
N LEU A 86 -0.21 -1.36 2.28
CA LEU A 86 -0.15 -2.80 2.46
C LEU A 86 -1.52 -3.47 2.22
N GLU A 87 -2.59 -2.94 2.82
CA GLU A 87 -3.95 -3.47 2.64
C GLU A 87 -4.34 -3.49 1.15
N LYS A 88 -3.97 -2.43 0.42
CA LYS A 88 -4.26 -2.29 -1.01
C LYS A 88 -3.39 -3.22 -1.85
N ALA A 89 -2.10 -3.33 -1.53
CA ALA A 89 -1.20 -4.29 -2.17
C ALA A 89 -1.70 -5.74 -2.02
N GLU A 90 -2.20 -6.11 -0.83
CA GLU A 90 -2.78 -7.44 -0.60
C GLU A 90 -4.04 -7.69 -1.43
N LYS A 91 -4.94 -6.71 -1.54
CA LYS A 91 -6.14 -6.79 -2.38
C LYS A 91 -5.77 -6.99 -3.85
N ILE A 92 -4.83 -6.20 -4.35
CA ILE A 92 -4.27 -6.27 -5.71
C ILE A 92 -3.65 -7.65 -5.96
N TYR A 93 -2.84 -8.16 -5.04
CA TYR A 93 -2.20 -9.46 -5.14
C TYR A 93 -3.22 -10.61 -5.19
N ARG A 94 -4.22 -10.60 -4.29
CA ARG A 94 -5.29 -11.61 -4.26
C ARG A 94 -6.10 -11.60 -5.55
N ALA A 95 -6.42 -10.41 -6.07
CA ALA A 95 -7.11 -10.26 -7.36
C ALA A 95 -6.27 -10.81 -8.53
N GLY A 96 -4.98 -10.46 -8.59
CA GLY A 96 -4.06 -10.95 -9.62
C GLY A 96 -3.90 -12.48 -9.61
N ARG A 97 -3.80 -13.08 -8.42
CA ARG A 97 -3.72 -14.54 -8.25
C ARG A 97 -4.96 -15.25 -8.79
N ASN A 98 -6.14 -14.75 -8.48
CA ASN A 98 -7.41 -15.34 -8.94
C ASN A 98 -7.55 -15.32 -10.47
N GLU A 99 -6.95 -14.32 -11.12
CA GLU A 99 -7.04 -14.13 -12.57
C GLU A 99 -5.79 -14.59 -13.34
N ARG A 100 -4.81 -15.19 -12.67
CA ARG A 100 -3.49 -15.61 -13.22
C ARG A 100 -2.74 -14.46 -13.91
N ARG A 101 -2.82 -13.25 -13.36
CA ARG A 101 -2.05 -12.07 -13.79
C ARG A 101 -1.02 -11.67 -12.72
N PRO A 102 0.25 -11.44 -13.07
CA PRO A 102 1.23 -10.95 -12.12
C PRO A 102 1.02 -9.44 -11.94
N LEU A 103 0.10 -9.06 -11.04
CA LEU A 103 -0.24 -7.66 -10.76
C LEU A 103 0.57 -7.09 -9.59
N GLU A 104 1.01 -7.95 -8.66
CA GLU A 104 1.83 -7.58 -7.51
C GLU A 104 2.71 -8.76 -7.09
N TYR A 105 3.86 -8.47 -6.50
CA TYR A 105 4.79 -9.46 -5.98
C TYR A 105 4.59 -9.68 -4.48
N LEU A 106 4.62 -10.94 -4.03
CA LEU A 106 4.47 -11.29 -2.62
C LEU A 106 5.59 -10.67 -1.76
N GLU A 107 6.77 -10.53 -2.35
CA GLU A 107 7.96 -9.93 -1.77
C GLU A 107 7.74 -8.45 -1.41
N MET A 108 6.98 -7.72 -2.23
CA MET A 108 6.63 -6.33 -1.98
C MET A 108 5.69 -6.19 -0.77
N ILE A 109 4.73 -7.10 -0.63
CA ILE A 109 3.87 -7.19 0.57
C ILE A 109 4.72 -7.48 1.81
N ARG A 110 5.62 -8.45 1.74
CA ARG A 110 6.51 -8.79 2.87
C ARG A 110 7.40 -7.62 3.27
N PHE A 111 7.96 -6.91 2.30
CA PHE A 111 8.76 -5.71 2.55
C PHE A 111 7.93 -4.62 3.23
N MET A 112 6.73 -4.31 2.74
CA MET A 112 5.85 -3.32 3.37
C MET A 112 5.43 -3.73 4.79
N THR A 113 5.18 -5.00 5.04
CA THR A 113 4.91 -5.51 6.40
C THR A 113 6.10 -5.26 7.33
N LEU A 114 7.32 -5.49 6.86
CA LEU A 114 8.52 -5.22 7.65
C LEU A 114 8.67 -3.72 7.96
N VAL A 115 8.51 -2.86 6.95
CA VAL A 115 8.51 -1.39 7.11
C VAL A 115 7.48 -0.95 8.14
N ARG A 116 6.24 -1.45 8.04
CA ARG A 116 5.17 -1.15 9.01
C ARG A 116 5.55 -1.56 10.43
N ASN A 117 6.10 -2.76 10.61
CA ASN A 117 6.49 -3.24 11.92
C ASN A 117 7.60 -2.38 12.54
N LEU A 118 8.59 -1.97 11.73
CA LEU A 118 9.66 -1.05 12.19
C LEU A 118 9.08 0.30 12.61
N LEU A 119 8.13 0.85 11.86
CA LEU A 119 7.43 2.09 12.22
C LEU A 119 6.63 1.96 13.52
N GLY A 120 5.95 0.82 13.71
CA GLY A 120 5.28 0.51 14.96
C GLY A 120 6.25 0.50 16.15
N THR A 121 7.42 -0.15 16.00
CA THR A 121 8.46 -0.16 17.03
C THR A 121 8.99 1.25 17.32
N LEU A 122 9.21 2.08 16.29
CA LEU A 122 9.64 3.47 16.46
C LEU A 122 8.59 4.30 17.21
N SER A 123 7.31 4.14 16.89
CA SER A 123 6.20 4.76 17.62
C SER A 123 6.19 4.33 19.08
N ASP A 124 6.35 3.03 19.36
CA ASP A 124 6.38 2.51 20.73
C ASP A 124 7.58 3.08 21.51
N LEU A 125 8.77 3.18 20.89
CA LEU A 125 9.96 3.77 21.50
C LEU A 125 9.80 5.27 21.80
N ALA A 126 9.14 6.02 20.93
CA ALA A 126 8.82 7.43 21.18
C ALA A 126 7.79 7.58 22.30
N ASP A 127 6.79 6.69 22.39
CA ASP A 127 5.83 6.64 23.49
C ASP A 127 6.52 6.40 24.84
N TYR A 128 7.45 5.45 24.90
CA TYR A 128 8.21 5.18 26.12
C TYR A 128 8.98 6.41 26.61
N GLN A 129 9.68 7.11 25.71
CA GLN A 129 10.43 8.32 26.04
C GLN A 129 9.48 9.43 26.55
N TYR A 130 8.37 9.67 25.85
CA TYR A 130 7.35 10.62 26.26
C TYR A 130 6.80 10.35 27.68
N TYR A 131 6.48 9.09 28.00
CA TYR A 131 5.95 8.75 29.33
C TYR A 131 6.99 8.86 30.44
N ILE A 132 8.27 8.57 30.16
CA ILE A 132 9.36 8.76 31.14
C ILE A 132 9.48 10.25 31.47
N ASP A 133 9.48 11.11 30.45
CA ASP A 133 9.62 12.56 30.63
C ASP A 133 8.45 13.21 31.36
N GLN A 134 7.21 12.79 31.08
CA GLN A 134 6.03 13.34 31.76
C GLN A 134 5.84 12.87 33.21
N SER A 135 6.62 11.90 33.66
CA SER A 135 6.36 11.20 34.91
C SER A 135 7.47 11.29 35.95
N GLU A 136 8.50 12.12 35.72
CA GLU A 136 9.63 12.26 36.66
C GLU A 136 9.17 12.53 38.10
N ASP A 137 8.13 13.35 38.31
CA ASP A 137 7.62 13.63 39.67
C ASP A 137 6.58 12.61 40.16
N GLY A 138 5.73 12.09 39.27
CA GLY A 138 4.62 11.18 39.62
C GLY A 138 5.07 9.74 39.88
N ILE A 139 5.92 9.19 39.00
CA ILE A 139 6.50 7.86 39.17
C ILE A 139 7.51 7.87 40.32
N ALA A 140 8.20 8.98 40.58
CA ALA A 140 9.13 9.12 41.72
C ALA A 140 8.36 8.98 43.02
N GLY A 141 7.25 9.71 43.13
CA GLY A 141 6.40 9.73 44.31
C GLY A 141 5.78 8.36 44.60
N PHE A 142 5.47 7.56 43.58
CA PHE A 142 4.80 6.27 43.75
C PHE A 142 5.77 5.07 43.88
N PHE A 143 6.78 4.97 43.01
CA PHE A 143 7.69 3.82 42.94
C PHE A 143 9.05 4.07 43.60
N GLY A 144 9.36 5.32 43.95
CA GLY A 144 10.63 5.73 44.54
C GLY A 144 11.79 5.84 43.54
N ASN A 145 12.85 6.51 43.97
CA ASN A 145 13.95 6.94 43.09
C ASN A 145 14.74 5.79 42.42
N LYS A 146 14.72 4.57 42.97
CA LYS A 146 15.42 3.41 42.36
C LYS A 146 14.81 3.04 41.00
N VAL A 147 13.50 3.10 40.88
CA VAL A 147 12.78 2.73 39.65
C VAL A 147 13.02 3.78 38.57
N ILE A 148 13.01 5.07 38.93
CA ILE A 148 13.33 6.16 38.01
C ILE A 148 14.76 6.10 37.50
N ASN A 149 15.72 5.83 38.37
CA ASN A 149 17.11 5.75 37.93
C ASN A 149 17.32 4.66 36.87
N ASN A 150 16.57 3.55 36.96
CA ASN A 150 16.57 2.54 35.91
C ASN A 150 15.92 3.05 34.62
N PHE A 151 14.79 3.76 34.70
CA PHE A 151 14.16 4.37 33.52
C PHE A 151 15.07 5.37 32.81
N LYS A 152 15.80 6.22 33.56
CA LYS A 152 16.77 7.17 32.99
C LYS A 152 17.95 6.49 32.29
N ILE A 153 18.42 5.36 32.82
CA ILE A 153 19.47 4.55 32.16
C ILE A 153 18.91 3.91 30.89
N SER A 154 17.67 3.44 30.94
CA SER A 154 16.98 2.85 29.79
C SER A 154 16.63 3.89 28.71
N ASP A 155 16.38 5.14 29.07
CA ASP A 155 16.08 6.23 28.14
C ASP A 155 17.18 6.42 27.09
N GLY A 156 18.44 6.53 27.52
CA GLY A 156 19.58 6.58 26.59
C GLY A 156 19.71 5.32 25.71
N THR A 157 19.23 4.17 26.18
CA THR A 157 19.18 2.94 25.36
C THR A 157 18.05 2.99 24.32
N PHE A 158 16.88 3.51 24.70
CA PHE A 158 15.73 3.66 23.82
C PHE A 158 16.00 4.71 22.73
N SER A 159 16.56 5.87 23.08
CA SER A 159 16.93 6.90 22.11
C SER A 159 17.95 6.40 21.09
N ASN A 160 19.01 5.70 21.55
CA ASN A 160 19.99 5.08 20.64
C ASN A 160 19.35 4.01 19.74
N SER A 161 18.40 3.24 20.27
CA SER A 161 17.66 2.22 19.50
C SER A 161 16.74 2.86 18.47
N GLU A 162 16.05 3.94 18.80
CA GLU A 162 15.21 4.73 17.90
C GLU A 162 16.03 5.23 16.72
N ILE A 163 17.18 5.88 17.00
CA ILE A 163 18.12 6.36 15.97
C ILE A 163 18.59 5.21 15.08
N GLY A 164 18.99 4.09 15.67
CA GLY A 164 19.46 2.92 14.93
C GLY A 164 18.40 2.32 14.01
N ILE A 165 17.19 2.12 14.53
CA ILE A 165 16.06 1.55 13.78
C ILE A 165 15.60 2.53 12.68
N TYR A 166 15.55 3.82 12.98
CA TYR A 166 15.18 4.83 11.99
C TYR A 166 16.18 4.87 10.83
N ASN A 167 17.49 4.89 11.12
CA ASN A 167 18.51 4.89 10.08
C ASN A 167 18.48 3.61 9.24
N LEU A 168 18.23 2.47 9.87
CA LEU A 168 18.02 1.19 9.17
C LEU A 168 16.80 1.29 8.25
N LEU A 169 15.67 1.80 8.76
CA LEU A 169 14.44 1.95 7.99
C LEU A 169 14.65 2.85 6.77
N ILE A 170 15.27 4.02 6.94
CA ILE A 170 15.54 4.94 5.82
C ILE A 170 16.46 4.28 4.79
N GLY A 171 17.56 3.64 5.22
CA GLY A 171 18.45 2.92 4.32
C GLY A 171 17.73 1.84 3.51
N MET A 172 16.87 1.06 4.17
CA MET A 172 16.05 0.04 3.48
C MET A 172 15.07 0.64 2.47
N LEU A 173 14.44 1.78 2.79
CA LEU A 173 13.51 2.46 1.90
C LEU A 173 14.22 3.04 0.68
N ASP A 174 15.41 3.63 0.87
CA ASP A 174 16.23 4.18 -0.20
C ASP A 174 16.74 3.07 -1.15
N ASP A 175 17.23 1.95 -0.60
CA ASP A 175 17.67 0.80 -1.40
C ASP A 175 16.51 0.19 -2.21
N ALA A 176 15.31 0.13 -1.63
CA ALA A 176 14.14 -0.46 -2.27
C ALA A 176 13.43 0.49 -3.26
N GLU A 177 13.66 1.80 -3.19
CA GLU A 177 12.89 2.82 -3.90
C GLU A 177 12.86 2.57 -5.42
N SER A 178 14.02 2.35 -6.03
CA SER A 178 14.13 2.11 -7.48
C SER A 178 13.35 0.87 -7.93
N THR A 179 13.39 -0.21 -7.14
CA THR A 179 12.71 -1.48 -7.42
C THR A 179 11.19 -1.32 -7.29
N ILE A 180 10.74 -0.61 -6.26
CA ILE A 180 9.32 -0.34 -6.03
C ILE A 180 8.74 0.53 -7.15
N LEU A 181 9.44 1.60 -7.53
CA LEU A 181 9.00 2.48 -8.63
C LEU A 181 8.96 1.73 -9.97
N ALA A 182 9.93 0.86 -10.24
CA ALA A 182 9.95 0.03 -11.44
C ALA A 182 8.76 -0.95 -11.46
N SER A 183 8.47 -1.60 -10.33
CA SER A 183 7.31 -2.48 -10.16
C SER A 183 6.00 -1.73 -10.41
N GLN A 184 5.80 -0.58 -9.77
CA GLN A 184 4.61 0.26 -9.99
C GLN A 184 4.47 0.69 -11.45
N ALA A 185 5.56 1.11 -12.10
CA ALA A 185 5.55 1.49 -13.50
C ALA A 185 5.21 0.31 -14.42
N GLN A 186 5.69 -0.89 -14.11
CA GLN A 186 5.35 -2.11 -14.84
C GLN A 186 3.86 -2.42 -14.71
N THR A 187 3.30 -2.37 -13.50
CA THR A 187 1.87 -2.63 -13.29
C THR A 187 0.99 -1.59 -13.97
N ARG A 188 1.40 -0.31 -13.98
CA ARG A 188 0.68 0.75 -14.72
C ARG A 188 0.63 0.49 -16.23
N LYS A 189 1.68 -0.09 -16.84
CA LYS A 189 1.67 -0.44 -18.27
C LYS A 189 0.63 -1.49 -18.65
N LEU A 190 0.10 -2.24 -17.69
CA LEU A 190 -0.95 -3.24 -17.92
C LEU A 190 -2.34 -2.62 -18.02
N LEU A 191 -2.50 -1.35 -17.65
CA LEU A 191 -3.77 -0.65 -17.66
C LEU A 191 -4.11 -0.13 -19.07
N THR A 192 -5.38 -0.22 -19.43
CA THR A 192 -5.92 0.46 -20.61
C THR A 192 -5.94 1.97 -20.43
N LYS A 193 -6.11 2.73 -21.51
CA LYS A 193 -6.16 4.21 -21.44
C LYS A 193 -7.24 4.72 -20.47
N SER A 194 -8.44 4.13 -20.49
CA SER A 194 -9.52 4.53 -19.58
C SER A 194 -9.21 4.21 -18.12
N GLU A 195 -8.52 3.09 -17.85
CA GLU A 195 -8.10 2.72 -16.50
C GLU A 195 -6.98 3.62 -15.98
N MET A 196 -6.06 4.01 -16.85
CA MET A 196 -5.01 4.98 -16.52
C MET A 196 -5.60 6.34 -16.12
N GLU A 197 -6.57 6.86 -16.88
CA GLU A 197 -7.26 8.12 -16.53
C GLU A 197 -7.95 8.03 -15.16
N ARG A 198 -8.55 6.87 -14.83
CA ARG A 198 -9.15 6.62 -13.51
C ARG A 198 -8.09 6.52 -12.40
N TYR A 199 -6.96 5.87 -12.67
CA TYR A 199 -5.82 5.80 -11.76
C TYR A 199 -5.29 7.21 -11.46
N GLU A 200 -4.99 8.02 -12.47
CA GLU A 200 -4.42 9.36 -12.29
C GLU A 200 -5.34 10.28 -11.50
N LYS A 201 -6.64 10.25 -11.81
CA LYS A 201 -7.65 11.02 -11.07
C LYS A 201 -7.74 10.58 -9.61
N ALA A 202 -7.76 9.27 -9.35
CA ALA A 202 -7.78 8.74 -7.99
C ALA A 202 -6.48 9.06 -7.24
N TYR A 203 -5.33 8.97 -7.90
CA TYR A 203 -4.02 9.22 -7.32
C TYR A 203 -3.92 10.67 -6.85
N ALA A 204 -4.27 11.63 -7.71
CA ALA A 204 -4.28 13.04 -7.35
C ALA A 204 -5.24 13.34 -6.17
N ALA A 205 -6.41 12.69 -6.13
CA ALA A 205 -7.36 12.85 -5.04
C ALA A 205 -6.82 12.28 -3.72
N TYR A 206 -6.30 11.06 -3.71
CA TYR A 206 -5.74 10.44 -2.52
C TYR A 206 -4.49 11.15 -2.03
N LEU A 207 -3.61 11.57 -2.94
CA LEU A 207 -2.43 12.35 -2.58
C LEU A 207 -2.84 13.64 -1.86
N SER A 208 -3.82 14.37 -2.38
CA SER A 208 -4.33 15.59 -1.74
C SER A 208 -4.94 15.33 -0.35
N ILE A 209 -5.59 14.18 -0.15
CA ILE A 209 -6.16 13.80 1.15
C ILE A 209 -5.03 13.47 2.14
N PHE A 210 -4.09 12.62 1.73
CA PHE A 210 -3.02 12.13 2.61
C PHE A 210 -2.01 13.22 2.96
N GLU A 211 -1.68 14.14 2.05
CA GLU A 211 -0.80 15.28 2.33
C GLU A 211 -1.40 16.29 3.31
N LYS A 212 -2.72 16.27 3.51
CA LYS A 212 -3.41 17.13 4.49
C LYS A 212 -3.60 16.48 5.85
N LEU A 213 -3.20 15.21 6.01
CA LEU A 213 -3.27 14.55 7.30
C LEU A 213 -2.24 15.18 8.24
N ASP A 214 -2.71 15.54 9.44
CA ASP A 214 -1.87 16.11 10.48
C ASP A 214 -1.27 14.97 11.33
N PRO A 215 0.06 14.87 11.46
CA PRO A 215 0.70 13.94 12.39
C PRO A 215 0.23 14.10 13.85
N LYS A 216 -0.28 15.28 14.23
CA LYS A 216 -0.80 15.58 15.56
C LYS A 216 -2.26 15.16 15.77
N ASP A 217 -2.92 14.61 14.75
CA ASP A 217 -4.32 14.17 14.86
C ASP A 217 -4.43 13.03 15.91
N PRO A 218 -5.33 13.17 16.90
CA PRO A 218 -5.53 12.17 17.96
C PRO A 218 -5.83 10.76 17.44
N ARG A 219 -6.36 10.61 16.22
CA ARG A 219 -6.61 9.28 15.63
C ARG A 219 -5.32 8.52 15.29
N PHE A 220 -4.19 9.22 15.20
CA PHE A 220 -2.88 8.62 14.97
C PHE A 220 -2.03 8.61 16.24
N THR A 221 -2.27 9.51 17.20
CA THR A 221 -1.49 9.61 18.45
C THR A 221 -2.17 9.00 19.67
N ALA A 222 -3.48 8.79 19.65
CA ALA A 222 -4.24 8.19 20.75
C ALA A 222 -4.84 6.85 20.32
N GLY A 223 -4.25 5.75 20.80
CA GLY A 223 -4.86 4.43 20.75
C GLY A 223 -4.06 3.40 19.95
N ARG A 224 -3.24 2.64 20.68
CA ARG A 224 -3.19 1.19 20.53
C ARG A 224 -3.67 0.57 21.83
#